data_AF-A0A1K1MHD4-F1
#
_entry.id   AF-A0A1K1MHD4-F1
#
_cell.length_a   1.000
_cell.length_b   1.000
_cell.length_c   1.000
_cell.angle_alpha   90.00
_cell.angle_beta   90.00
_cell.angle_gamma   90.00
#
_symmetry.space_group_name_H-M   'P 1'
#
loop_
_entity.id
_entity.type
_entity.pdbx_description
1 polymer ?
#
loop_
_entity_poly.entity_id
_entity_poly.type
_entity_poly.pdbx_seq_one_letter_code
_entity_poly.pdbx_strand_id
1 'polypeptide(L)'
;MLPTINNKSFLDCNAEDLKVLIENPDYRENEYIDYKKNFSFLEIPKDKKDLLTQKKYEFKSDVCAFANAEGGYLVFGISDDNGCASELCGIDIPNDNTDKFELDRRNDLAGIQPKVPVISFRFIKLDVEKYVVIIYVKHDYFAPYLHIEDEKNYQVFKRTGNKKTTITYTELRNMFNQSLSLDKEIYNYRKERIQYYSEQSEEESDKYSRFLLLHIIPETFSDPSYNKNMFVLYRKKRYDFSYIFRDFTYSSRINPCVDGLRFLPDNDNVSNAECYINNNGIIECFESLSERVLFSKNQFPNGFFANRSYWREISITLDRYRNIFKDIIKDERLFICISIIGCKGLPTQASENGFYIDSPGTIDRNKLICNPLVLNNIHDDNEYAEIVKLLQIEYLQSLGIQDDANLNHLIKDVYG
;
A
#
# COMPACT_ATOMS: atom_id res chain seq x y z
N MET A 1 -11.87 -6.96 20.84
CA MET A 1 -12.77 -6.24 19.92
C MET A 1 -12.82 -4.80 20.39
N LEU A 2 -12.72 -3.82 19.49
CA LEU A 2 -12.74 -2.42 19.89
C LEU A 2 -14.07 -2.06 20.58
N PRO A 3 -14.03 -1.28 21.66
CA PRO A 3 -15.23 -0.89 22.40
C PRO A 3 -16.13 0.01 21.55
N THR A 4 -17.44 -0.10 21.77
CA THR A 4 -18.47 0.67 21.06
C THR A 4 -19.42 1.30 22.06
N ILE A 5 -19.96 2.47 21.74
CA ILE A 5 -20.98 3.16 22.54
C ILE A 5 -22.27 3.14 21.75
N ASN A 6 -23.35 2.59 22.31
CA ASN A 6 -24.65 2.50 21.62
C ASN A 6 -24.57 1.83 20.23
N ASN A 7 -23.74 0.79 20.08
CA ASN A 7 -23.42 0.12 18.81
C ASN A 7 -22.73 1.01 17.75
N LYS A 8 -22.17 2.15 18.16
CA LYS A 8 -21.37 3.03 17.31
C LYS A 8 -19.90 2.91 17.69
N SER A 9 -19.02 3.07 16.70
CA SER A 9 -17.61 3.30 17.00
C SER A 9 -17.45 4.66 17.69
N PHE A 10 -16.36 4.84 18.43
CA PHE A 10 -16.04 6.13 19.03
C PHE A 10 -15.92 7.26 17.97
N LEU A 11 -15.54 6.92 16.74
CA LEU A 11 -15.44 7.88 15.62
C LEU A 11 -16.81 8.38 15.13
N ASP A 12 -17.87 7.59 15.35
CA ASP A 12 -19.23 7.92 14.93
C ASP A 12 -20.07 8.57 16.05
N CYS A 13 -19.48 8.73 17.24
CA CYS A 13 -20.15 9.29 18.41
C CYS A 13 -20.35 10.82 18.31
N ASN A 14 -21.34 11.31 19.06
CA ASN A 14 -21.57 12.72 19.33
C ASN A 14 -21.44 13.02 20.84
N ALA A 15 -21.65 14.28 21.24
CA ALA A 15 -21.48 14.71 22.64
C ALA A 15 -22.44 14.01 23.62
N GLU A 16 -23.64 13.65 23.18
CA GLU A 16 -24.61 12.94 24.03
C GLU A 16 -24.20 11.49 24.23
N ASP A 17 -23.68 10.83 23.18
CA ASP A 17 -23.15 9.46 23.29
C ASP A 17 -22.01 9.39 24.32
N LEU A 18 -21.13 10.40 24.38
CA LEU A 18 -20.00 10.43 25.32
C LEU A 18 -20.40 10.50 26.80
N LYS A 19 -21.60 10.97 27.12
CA LYS A 19 -22.08 10.99 28.52
C LYS A 19 -22.17 9.59 29.13
N VAL A 20 -22.34 8.56 28.29
CA VAL A 20 -22.37 7.15 28.71
C VAL A 20 -21.04 6.69 29.32
N LEU A 21 -19.93 7.37 29.01
CA LEU A 21 -18.60 7.04 29.52
C LEU A 21 -18.44 7.42 31.00
N ILE A 22 -19.08 8.51 31.42
CA ILE A 22 -18.87 9.10 32.74
C ILE A 22 -19.35 8.17 33.84
N GLU A 23 -18.45 7.88 34.79
CA GLU A 23 -18.64 6.96 35.92
C GLU A 23 -19.05 5.53 35.50
N ASN A 24 -18.86 5.16 34.23
CA ASN A 24 -19.24 3.86 33.71
C ASN A 24 -18.04 2.89 33.67
N PRO A 25 -18.03 1.86 34.52
CA PRO A 25 -16.90 0.94 34.62
C PRO A 25 -16.70 0.06 33.38
N ASP A 26 -17.73 -0.10 32.53
CA ASP A 26 -17.62 -0.89 31.28
C ASP A 26 -16.67 -0.25 30.27
N TYR A 27 -16.47 1.07 30.39
CA TYR A 27 -15.54 1.84 29.56
C TYR A 27 -14.31 2.30 30.36
N ARG A 28 -13.97 1.60 31.44
CA ARG A 28 -12.69 1.80 32.14
C ARG A 28 -11.53 1.61 31.16
N GLU A 29 -10.50 2.43 31.31
CA GLU A 29 -9.25 2.33 30.55
C GLU A 29 -8.74 0.89 30.52
N ASN A 30 -8.32 0.49 29.33
CA ASN A 30 -7.87 -0.85 29.04
C ASN A 30 -6.90 -0.80 27.85
N GLU A 31 -6.67 -1.94 27.22
CA GLU A 31 -5.78 -2.05 26.05
C GLU A 31 -6.31 -1.31 24.81
N TYR A 32 -7.57 -0.89 24.80
CA TYR A 32 -8.24 -0.25 23.67
C TYR A 32 -8.68 1.20 23.93
N ILE A 33 -8.76 1.66 25.19
CA ILE A 33 -9.15 3.04 25.54
C ILE A 33 -8.16 3.62 26.55
N ASP A 34 -7.77 4.88 26.33
CA ASP A 34 -6.97 5.69 27.23
C ASP A 34 -7.54 7.11 27.25
N TYR A 35 -7.91 7.61 28.43
CA TYR A 35 -8.44 8.95 28.63
C TYR A 35 -7.32 9.92 28.98
N LYS A 36 -7.39 11.12 28.42
CA LYS A 36 -6.47 12.21 28.73
C LYS A 36 -7.27 13.47 28.95
N LYS A 37 -7.03 14.15 30.08
CA LYS A 37 -7.64 15.46 30.33
C LYS A 37 -7.30 16.46 29.23
N ASN A 38 -6.02 16.55 28.85
CA ASN A 38 -5.53 17.45 27.81
C ASN A 38 -4.27 16.89 27.13
N PHE A 39 -3.88 17.47 25.99
CA PHE A 39 -2.53 17.34 25.47
C PHE A 39 -1.59 18.12 26.39
N SER A 40 -0.86 17.42 27.26
CA SER A 40 -0.06 18.06 28.32
C SER A 40 0.95 19.09 27.82
N PHE A 41 1.45 18.94 26.58
CA PHE A 41 2.36 19.90 25.96
C PHE A 41 1.69 21.23 25.55
N LEU A 42 0.36 21.31 25.47
CA LEU A 42 -0.34 22.57 25.21
C LEU A 42 -0.40 23.47 26.46
N GLU A 43 -0.28 22.89 27.66
CA GLU A 43 -0.31 23.61 28.94
C GLU A 43 1.08 24.10 29.37
N ILE A 44 2.14 23.72 28.64
CA ILE A 44 3.52 24.07 28.98
C ILE A 44 3.92 25.39 28.31
N PRO A 45 4.49 26.36 29.07
CA PRO A 45 5.03 27.58 28.51
C PRO A 45 6.10 27.35 27.43
N LYS A 46 6.06 28.14 26.34
CA LYS A 46 6.91 27.97 25.14
C LYS A 46 8.42 28.10 25.40
N ASP A 47 8.81 28.75 26.48
CA ASP A 47 10.20 28.90 26.93
C ASP A 47 10.78 27.61 27.53
N LYS A 48 9.94 26.65 27.96
CA LYS A 48 10.35 25.35 28.51
C LYS A 48 10.49 24.28 27.42
N LYS A 49 11.39 24.50 26.47
CA LYS A 49 11.56 23.65 25.27
C LYS A 49 11.81 22.17 25.58
N ASP A 50 12.63 21.86 26.57
CA ASP A 50 12.97 20.46 26.91
C ASP A 50 11.74 19.71 27.44
N LEU A 51 10.98 20.34 28.34
CA LEU A 51 9.75 19.76 28.90
C LEU A 51 8.66 19.60 27.83
N LEU A 52 8.54 20.56 26.91
CA LEU A 52 7.65 20.45 25.75
C LEU A 52 8.00 19.24 24.89
N THR A 53 9.29 19.07 24.60
CA THR A 53 9.78 17.96 23.78
C THR A 53 9.51 16.62 24.46
N GLN A 54 9.79 16.52 25.76
CA GLN A 54 9.49 15.33 26.56
C GLN A 54 7.99 14.98 26.53
N LYS A 55 7.09 15.96 26.68
CA LYS A 55 5.65 15.71 26.61
C LYS A 55 5.16 15.35 25.21
N LYS A 56 5.81 15.82 24.15
CA LYS A 56 5.55 15.34 22.79
C LYS A 56 6.02 13.90 22.58
N TYR A 57 7.14 13.50 23.20
CA TYR A 57 7.60 12.12 23.18
C TYR A 57 6.66 11.17 23.93
N GLU A 58 6.05 11.61 25.03
CA GLU A 58 4.97 10.84 25.68
C GLU A 58 3.80 10.61 24.72
N PHE A 59 3.37 11.64 23.99
CA PHE A 59 2.30 11.51 22.99
C PHE A 59 2.67 10.54 21.85
N LYS A 60 3.89 10.63 21.30
CA LYS A 60 4.38 9.66 20.29
C LYS A 60 4.41 8.25 20.85
N SER A 61 4.90 8.09 22.09
CA SER A 61 4.96 6.79 22.75
C SER A 61 3.60 6.14 22.89
N ASP A 62 2.58 6.92 23.24
CA ASP A 62 1.21 6.42 23.44
C ASP A 62 0.61 5.97 22.11
N VAL A 63 0.85 6.73 21.03
CA VAL A 63 0.47 6.33 19.66
C VAL A 63 1.20 5.05 19.21
N CYS A 64 2.52 4.98 19.38
CA CYS A 64 3.29 3.76 19.07
C CYS A 64 2.81 2.56 19.89
N ALA A 65 2.48 2.76 21.17
CA ALA A 65 2.02 1.69 22.05
C ALA A 65 0.70 1.08 21.58
N PHE A 66 -0.25 1.89 21.14
CA PHE A 66 -1.50 1.40 20.55
C PHE A 66 -1.26 0.71 19.21
N ALA A 67 -0.46 1.31 18.32
CA ALA A 67 -0.15 0.75 17.00
C ALA A 67 0.58 -0.61 17.08
N ASN A 68 1.38 -0.81 18.13
CA ASN A 68 2.08 -2.08 18.40
C ASN A 68 1.25 -3.12 19.16
N ALA A 69 0.08 -2.75 19.65
CA ALA A 69 -0.88 -3.66 20.26
C ALA A 69 -1.98 -3.97 19.23
N GLU A 70 -3.24 -3.99 19.65
CA GLU A 70 -4.39 -4.28 18.77
C GLU A 70 -5.04 -3.00 18.20
N GLY A 71 -4.37 -1.84 18.33
CA GLY A 71 -4.97 -0.53 18.10
C GLY A 71 -5.88 -0.08 19.23
N GLY A 72 -6.46 1.12 19.11
CA GLY A 72 -7.33 1.68 20.15
C GLY A 72 -7.63 3.16 20.01
N TYR A 73 -8.25 3.72 21.04
CA TYR A 73 -8.72 5.10 21.13
C TYR A 73 -7.96 5.85 22.23
N LEU A 74 -7.28 6.92 21.82
CA LEU A 74 -6.83 7.99 22.72
C LEU A 74 -7.93 9.06 22.75
N VAL A 75 -8.52 9.28 23.92
CA VAL A 75 -9.66 10.20 24.08
C VAL A 75 -9.24 11.40 24.92
N PHE A 76 -9.01 12.53 24.26
CA PHE A 76 -8.60 13.79 24.89
C PHE A 76 -9.81 14.68 25.23
N GLY A 77 -9.73 15.38 26.36
CA GLY A 77 -10.80 16.24 26.87
C GLY A 77 -11.70 15.54 27.87
N ILE A 78 -11.27 14.38 28.38
CA ILE A 78 -11.96 13.62 29.43
C ILE A 78 -10.94 13.33 30.52
N SER A 79 -11.23 13.73 31.76
CA SER A 79 -10.44 13.28 32.91
C SER A 79 -10.86 11.88 33.33
N ASP A 80 -9.94 11.13 33.93
CA ASP A 80 -10.24 9.86 34.59
C ASP A 80 -10.10 9.97 36.12
N ASP A 81 -10.78 9.09 36.83
CA ASP A 81 -10.48 8.72 38.21
C ASP A 81 -10.28 7.20 38.26
N ASN A 82 -9.04 6.78 38.57
CA ASN A 82 -8.63 5.37 38.57
C ASN A 82 -8.98 4.64 37.25
N GLY A 83 -8.80 5.32 36.11
CA GLY A 83 -9.09 4.82 34.78
C GLY A 83 -10.57 4.79 34.39
N CYS A 84 -11.50 5.22 35.25
CA CYS A 84 -12.90 5.46 34.84
C CYS A 84 -13.06 6.92 34.43
N ALA A 85 -13.70 7.20 33.30
CA ALA A 85 -13.97 8.57 32.88
C ALA A 85 -14.78 9.31 33.97
N SER A 86 -14.33 10.48 34.38
CA SER A 86 -14.89 11.25 35.50
C SER A 86 -15.55 12.56 35.05
N GLU A 87 -14.97 13.28 34.09
CA GLU A 87 -15.52 14.57 33.64
C GLU A 87 -15.20 14.85 32.18
N LEU A 88 -16.16 15.41 31.43
CA LEU A 88 -15.96 15.95 30.08
C LEU A 88 -15.37 17.37 30.16
N CYS A 89 -14.06 17.49 30.37
CA CYS A 89 -13.38 18.78 30.51
C CYS A 89 -13.34 19.61 29.21
N GLY A 90 -13.19 18.92 28.07
CA GLY A 90 -12.93 19.52 26.76
C GLY A 90 -11.50 20.03 26.57
N ILE A 91 -11.13 20.23 25.31
CA ILE A 91 -9.87 20.80 24.83
C ILE A 91 -10.20 22.11 24.11
N ASP A 92 -9.46 23.18 24.44
CA ASP A 92 -9.59 24.46 23.76
C ASP A 92 -8.93 24.40 22.36
N ILE A 93 -9.74 24.60 21.31
CA ILE A 93 -9.34 24.66 19.90
C ILE A 93 -9.63 26.08 19.39
N PRO A 94 -8.60 26.94 19.27
CA PRO A 94 -8.77 28.35 18.92
C PRO A 94 -9.48 28.54 17.57
N ASN A 95 -10.42 29.49 17.54
CA ASN A 95 -11.25 29.84 16.40
C ASN A 95 -12.05 28.64 15.82
N ASP A 96 -12.35 27.62 16.63
CA ASP A 96 -13.02 26.38 16.19
C ASP A 96 -12.31 25.67 15.00
N ASN A 97 -11.01 25.93 14.80
CA ASN A 97 -10.27 25.45 13.62
C ASN A 97 -9.70 24.05 13.85
N THR A 98 -10.55 23.04 13.69
CA THR A 98 -10.21 21.62 13.86
C THR A 98 -9.20 21.12 12.83
N ASP A 99 -9.26 21.57 11.56
CA ASP A 99 -8.32 21.18 10.51
C ASP A 99 -6.88 21.57 10.86
N LYS A 100 -6.68 22.81 11.32
CA LYS A 100 -5.36 23.28 11.76
C LYS A 100 -4.88 22.52 12.99
N PHE A 101 -5.78 22.26 13.94
CA PHE A 101 -5.44 21.50 15.14
C PHE A 101 -5.00 20.07 14.79
N GLU A 102 -5.74 19.40 13.91
CA GLU A 102 -5.37 18.07 13.40
C GLU A 102 -3.99 18.09 12.74
N LEU A 103 -3.76 19.04 11.82
CA LEU A 103 -2.46 19.18 11.15
C LEU A 103 -1.31 19.35 12.14
N ASP A 104 -1.48 20.21 13.15
CA ASP A 104 -0.48 20.43 14.19
C ASP A 104 -0.22 19.14 15.00
N ARG A 105 -1.27 18.37 15.36
CA ARG A 105 -1.12 17.09 16.06
C ARG A 105 -0.45 16.02 15.19
N ARG A 106 -0.73 15.97 13.88
CA ARG A 106 -0.04 15.09 12.94
C ARG A 106 1.45 15.44 12.83
N ASN A 107 1.77 16.73 12.77
CA ASN A 107 3.16 17.21 12.79
C ASN A 107 3.88 16.83 14.10
N ASP A 108 3.19 16.86 15.24
CA ASP A 108 3.73 16.43 16.53
C ASP A 108 4.12 14.94 16.54
N LEU A 109 3.54 14.12 15.66
CA LEU A 109 3.84 12.68 15.50
C LEU A 109 4.95 12.40 14.48
N ALA A 110 5.46 13.41 13.78
CA ALA A 110 6.56 13.23 12.84
C ALA A 110 7.79 12.62 13.53
N GLY A 111 8.49 11.72 12.83
CA GLY A 111 9.64 10.98 13.36
C GLY A 111 9.30 9.67 14.07
N ILE A 112 8.03 9.24 14.07
CA ILE A 112 7.70 7.82 14.31
C ILE A 112 8.16 7.00 13.10
N GLN A 113 8.83 5.89 13.38
CA GLN A 113 9.33 4.90 12.43
C GLN A 113 8.48 3.62 12.51
N PRO A 114 8.35 2.83 11.42
CA PRO A 114 8.91 3.10 10.09
C PRO A 114 8.20 4.24 9.35
N LYS A 115 6.93 4.51 9.71
CA LYS A 115 6.17 5.69 9.30
C LYS A 115 5.21 6.07 10.43
N VAL A 116 4.54 7.22 10.31
CA VAL A 116 3.44 7.55 11.23
C VAL A 116 2.31 6.52 11.04
N PRO A 117 1.80 5.88 12.12
CA PRO A 117 0.71 4.92 12.03
C PRO A 117 -0.55 5.51 11.39
N VAL A 118 -1.42 4.66 10.85
CA VAL A 118 -2.73 5.10 10.37
C VAL A 118 -3.58 5.58 11.55
N ILE A 119 -3.89 6.87 11.56
CA ILE A 119 -4.71 7.51 12.59
C ILE A 119 -5.88 8.29 12.01
N SER A 120 -7.01 8.23 12.70
CA SER A 120 -8.22 8.99 12.39
C SER A 120 -8.60 9.90 13.55
N PHE A 121 -8.83 11.18 13.26
CA PHE A 121 -9.29 12.16 14.24
C PHE A 121 -10.80 12.31 14.17
N ARG A 122 -11.43 12.45 15.34
CA ARG A 122 -12.82 12.85 15.48
C ARG A 122 -12.92 13.95 16.53
N PHE A 123 -13.45 15.09 16.10
CA PHE A 123 -13.71 16.25 16.95
C PHE A 123 -15.19 16.28 17.33
N ILE A 124 -15.48 16.17 18.62
CA ILE A 124 -16.84 16.24 19.17
C ILE A 124 -16.97 17.56 19.91
N LYS A 125 -17.73 18.50 19.32
CA LYS A 125 -17.95 19.83 19.90
C LYS A 125 -18.79 19.73 21.17
N LEU A 126 -18.30 20.31 22.27
CA LEU A 126 -19.02 20.48 23.52
C LEU A 126 -19.59 21.90 23.66
N ASP A 127 -18.79 22.90 23.30
CA ASP A 127 -19.15 24.33 23.34
C ASP A 127 -18.29 25.12 22.33
N VAL A 128 -18.40 26.45 22.32
CA VAL A 128 -17.53 27.36 21.56
C VAL A 128 -16.06 27.09 21.91
N GLU A 129 -15.26 26.77 20.90
CA GLU A 129 -13.84 26.40 21.01
C GLU A 129 -13.54 25.18 21.90
N LYS A 130 -14.53 24.47 22.45
CA LYS A 130 -14.31 23.31 23.34
C LYS A 130 -14.72 22.00 22.70
N TYR A 131 -13.78 21.05 22.65
CA TYR A 131 -13.97 19.76 21.98
C TYR A 131 -13.46 18.58 22.81
N VAL A 132 -14.10 17.43 22.68
CA VAL A 132 -13.44 16.13 22.91
C VAL A 132 -12.75 15.72 21.60
N VAL A 133 -11.49 15.33 21.68
CA VAL A 133 -10.70 14.89 20.52
C VAL A 133 -10.42 13.40 20.67
N ILE A 134 -11.01 12.60 19.79
CA ILE A 134 -10.78 11.16 19.73
C ILE A 134 -9.75 10.91 18.62
N ILE A 135 -8.67 10.22 18.98
CA ILE A 135 -7.68 9.72 18.02
C ILE A 135 -7.78 8.20 18.02
N TYR A 136 -8.27 7.64 16.93
CA TYR A 136 -8.17 6.21 16.69
C TYR A 136 -6.82 5.88 16.09
N VAL A 137 -6.09 4.97 16.72
CA VAL A 137 -4.82 4.42 16.24
C VAL A 137 -5.04 2.99 15.78
N LYS A 138 -4.79 2.71 14.50
CA LYS A 138 -4.91 1.37 13.92
C LYS A 138 -3.63 0.56 14.17
N HIS A 139 -3.78 -0.73 14.46
CA HIS A 139 -2.71 -1.72 14.34
C HIS A 139 -2.59 -2.21 12.89
N ASP A 140 -1.37 -2.40 12.41
CA ASP A 140 -1.08 -2.97 11.10
C ASP A 140 0.26 -3.73 11.07
N TYR A 141 0.62 -4.27 9.91
CA TYR A 141 1.82 -5.09 9.69
C TYR A 141 3.14 -4.30 9.60
N PHE A 142 3.12 -2.98 9.82
CA PHE A 142 4.35 -2.18 9.95
C PHE A 142 4.92 -2.20 11.36
N ALA A 143 4.16 -2.70 12.33
CA ALA A 143 4.66 -2.91 13.67
C ALA A 143 5.95 -3.78 13.59
N PRO A 144 7.03 -3.43 14.32
CA PRO A 144 7.04 -2.50 15.43
C PRO A 144 7.24 -1.02 15.05
N TYR A 145 6.38 -0.17 15.61
CA TYR A 145 6.49 1.29 15.61
C TYR A 145 7.31 1.81 16.78
N LEU A 146 8.16 2.80 16.55
CA LEU A 146 8.89 3.51 17.60
C LEU A 146 9.20 4.96 17.23
N HIS A 147 9.50 5.78 18.22
CA HIS A 147 10.19 7.06 18.02
C HIS A 147 11.50 7.03 18.81
N ILE A 148 12.50 7.78 18.35
CA ILE A 148 13.80 7.87 19.01
C ILE A 148 13.80 9.13 19.88
N GLU A 149 13.86 8.96 21.21
CA GLU A 149 14.02 10.07 22.16
C GLU A 149 15.49 10.43 22.36
N ASP A 150 16.35 9.41 22.45
CA ASP A 150 17.80 9.48 22.61
C ASP A 150 18.42 8.27 21.88
N GLU A 151 19.47 8.48 21.11
CA GLU A 151 20.20 7.45 20.35
C GLU A 151 20.86 6.38 21.24
N LYS A 152 20.85 6.57 22.56
CA LYS A 152 21.39 5.62 23.54
C LYS A 152 20.36 4.63 24.09
N ASN A 153 19.07 4.97 24.07
CA ASN A 153 18.02 4.22 24.76
C ASN A 153 16.83 3.95 23.82
N TYR A 154 16.94 2.90 23.01
CA TYR A 154 15.84 2.45 22.16
C TYR A 154 14.83 1.64 22.98
N GLN A 155 13.62 2.16 23.12
CA GLN A 155 12.52 1.44 23.75
C GLN A 155 11.34 1.36 22.78
N VAL A 156 10.89 0.14 22.51
CA VAL A 156 9.66 -0.11 21.77
C VAL A 156 8.58 -0.43 22.79
N PHE A 157 7.45 0.26 22.70
CA PHE A 157 6.36 0.11 23.64
C PHE A 157 5.15 -0.52 22.98
N LYS A 158 4.36 -1.27 23.76
CA LYS A 158 3.02 -1.73 23.41
C LYS A 158 2.04 -1.44 24.55
N ARG A 159 0.76 -1.35 24.21
CA ARG A 159 -0.32 -1.29 25.20
C ARG A 159 -0.60 -2.69 25.76
N THR A 160 -0.62 -2.82 27.08
CA THR A 160 -1.00 -4.04 27.80
C THR A 160 -1.93 -3.64 28.95
N GLY A 161 -3.22 -3.93 28.83
CA GLY A 161 -4.25 -3.36 29.71
C GLY A 161 -4.19 -1.83 29.68
N ASN A 162 -4.36 -1.18 30.85
CA ASN A 162 -4.31 0.28 30.96
C ASN A 162 -2.89 0.88 31.02
N LYS A 163 -1.85 0.12 30.68
CA LYS A 163 -0.46 0.58 30.77
C LYS A 163 0.29 0.41 29.46
N LYS A 164 1.24 1.30 29.26
CA LYS A 164 2.31 1.15 28.28
C LYS A 164 3.41 0.26 28.89
N THR A 165 3.80 -0.78 28.18
CA THR A 165 4.86 -1.71 28.59
C THR A 165 5.92 -1.83 27.50
N THR A 166 7.18 -1.99 27.87
CA THR A 166 8.25 -2.27 26.90
C THR A 166 8.03 -3.65 26.27
N ILE A 167 8.19 -3.74 24.96
CA ILE A 167 8.08 -4.98 24.19
C ILE A 167 9.25 -5.91 24.53
N THR A 168 8.97 -7.20 24.73
CA THR A 168 10.02 -8.20 24.95
C THR A 168 10.73 -8.57 23.65
N TYR A 169 11.95 -9.12 23.73
CA TYR A 169 12.67 -9.58 22.55
C TYR A 169 11.84 -10.55 21.67
N THR A 170 11.13 -11.50 22.29
CA THR A 170 10.31 -12.48 21.56
C THR A 170 9.17 -11.80 20.81
N GLU A 171 8.48 -10.85 21.44
CA GLU A 171 7.41 -10.08 20.79
C GLU A 171 7.95 -9.22 19.67
N LEU A 172 9.06 -8.53 19.89
CA LEU A 172 9.70 -7.70 18.87
C LEU A 172 10.13 -8.54 17.66
N ARG A 173 10.74 -9.71 17.90
CA ARG A 173 11.10 -10.67 16.83
C ARG A 173 9.87 -11.15 16.07
N ASN A 174 8.76 -11.43 16.75
CA ASN A 174 7.52 -11.87 16.11
C ASN A 174 6.90 -10.76 15.25
N MET A 175 6.92 -9.51 15.72
CA MET A 175 6.43 -8.36 14.96
C MET A 175 7.26 -8.15 13.69
N PHE A 176 8.59 -8.21 13.78
CA PHE A 176 9.45 -8.18 12.59
C PHE A 176 9.17 -9.35 11.62
N ASN A 177 8.91 -10.56 12.13
CA ASN A 177 8.55 -11.69 11.28
C ASN A 177 7.19 -11.53 10.59
N GLN A 178 6.22 -10.90 11.27
CA GLN A 178 4.93 -10.54 10.66
C GLN A 178 5.14 -9.50 9.56
N SER A 179 6.01 -8.51 9.78
CA SER A 179 6.41 -7.54 8.75
C SER A 179 7.10 -8.19 7.55
N LEU A 180 7.96 -9.21 7.78
CA LEU A 180 8.62 -10.02 6.73
C LEU A 180 7.67 -11.00 6.00
N SER A 181 6.43 -11.19 6.48
CA SER A 181 5.45 -12.08 5.83
C SER A 181 5.06 -11.58 4.44
N LEU A 182 5.08 -10.26 4.23
CA LEU A 182 4.54 -9.62 3.03
C LEU A 182 5.28 -10.04 1.74
N ASP A 183 6.62 -10.04 1.75
CA ASP A 183 7.41 -10.45 0.58
C ASP A 183 7.13 -11.91 0.21
N LYS A 184 6.97 -12.78 1.22
CA LYS A 184 6.65 -14.19 1.02
C LYS A 184 5.22 -14.37 0.52
N GLU A 185 4.26 -13.61 1.04
CA GLU A 185 2.88 -13.62 0.58
C GLU A 185 2.76 -13.14 -0.86
N ILE A 186 3.47 -12.07 -1.24
CA ILE A 186 3.55 -11.58 -2.63
C ILE A 186 4.15 -12.65 -3.54
N TYR A 187 5.26 -13.27 -3.13
CA TYR A 187 5.87 -14.35 -3.91
C TYR A 187 4.92 -15.53 -4.09
N ASN A 188 4.23 -15.96 -3.02
CA ASN A 188 3.27 -17.05 -3.07
C ASN A 188 2.08 -16.72 -3.96
N TYR A 189 1.49 -15.52 -3.82
CA TYR A 189 0.41 -15.05 -4.69
C TYR A 189 0.82 -15.13 -6.15
N ARG A 190 1.98 -14.55 -6.51
CA ARG A 190 2.50 -14.58 -7.89
C ARG A 190 2.70 -16.00 -8.40
N LYS A 191 3.23 -16.90 -7.56
CA LYS A 191 3.45 -18.31 -7.89
C LYS A 191 2.11 -19.01 -8.17
N GLU A 192 1.09 -18.79 -7.35
CA GLU A 192 -0.26 -19.34 -7.55
C GLU A 192 -0.88 -18.83 -8.85
N ARG A 193 -0.75 -17.53 -9.16
CA ARG A 193 -1.24 -16.97 -10.42
C ARG A 193 -0.53 -17.53 -11.64
N ILE A 194 0.81 -17.67 -11.59
CA ILE A 194 1.57 -18.32 -12.66
C ILE A 194 1.11 -19.77 -12.85
N GLN A 195 0.91 -20.52 -11.76
CA GLN A 195 0.44 -21.89 -11.81
C GLN A 195 -0.96 -21.96 -12.42
N TYR A 196 -1.90 -21.11 -11.97
CA TYR A 196 -3.26 -21.02 -12.49
C TYR A 196 -3.30 -20.86 -14.02
N TYR A 197 -2.53 -19.94 -14.60
CA TYR A 197 -2.48 -19.80 -16.05
C TYR A 197 -1.75 -20.98 -16.71
N SER A 198 -0.65 -21.46 -16.13
CA SER A 198 0.11 -22.58 -16.70
C SER A 198 -0.72 -23.86 -16.79
N GLU A 199 -1.58 -24.14 -15.81
CA GLU A 199 -2.46 -25.32 -15.78
C GLU A 199 -3.57 -25.26 -16.85
N GLN A 200 -3.91 -24.07 -17.36
CA GLN A 200 -4.86 -23.93 -18.47
C GLN A 200 -4.27 -24.25 -19.84
N SER A 201 -2.97 -24.52 -19.93
CA SER A 201 -2.31 -24.87 -21.20
C SER A 201 -2.62 -26.27 -21.72
N GLU A 202 -3.32 -27.11 -20.94
CA GLU A 202 -3.66 -28.49 -21.31
C GLU A 202 -4.92 -28.62 -22.19
N GLU A 203 -5.67 -27.54 -22.43
CA GLU A 203 -6.91 -27.54 -23.22
C GLU A 203 -6.71 -26.90 -24.61
N GLU A 204 -6.18 -27.65 -25.58
CA GLU A 204 -6.12 -27.38 -27.05
C GLU A 204 -5.57 -26.01 -27.55
N SER A 205 -5.28 -25.06 -26.65
CA SER A 205 -4.96 -23.66 -26.95
C SER A 205 -3.55 -23.31 -26.47
N ASP A 206 -2.70 -22.88 -27.41
CA ASP A 206 -1.34 -22.40 -27.10
C ASP A 206 -1.37 -21.08 -26.29
N LYS A 207 -2.54 -20.44 -26.11
CA LYS A 207 -2.71 -19.14 -25.43
C LYS A 207 -1.99 -19.04 -24.08
N TYR A 208 -2.03 -20.10 -23.28
CA TYR A 208 -1.46 -20.11 -21.93
C TYR A 208 -0.05 -20.72 -21.83
N SER A 209 0.55 -21.14 -22.95
CA SER A 209 1.89 -21.74 -22.94
C SER A 209 3.00 -20.70 -22.80
N ARG A 210 2.76 -19.47 -23.29
CA ARG A 210 3.67 -18.33 -23.21
C ARG A 210 2.89 -17.09 -22.84
N PHE A 211 3.31 -16.40 -21.79
CA PHE A 211 2.59 -15.24 -21.32
C PHE A 211 3.45 -14.28 -20.50
N LEU A 212 3.00 -13.04 -20.47
CA LEU A 212 3.46 -12.00 -19.56
C LEU A 212 2.40 -11.77 -18.48
N LEU A 213 2.85 -11.63 -17.23
CA LEU A 213 2.05 -11.17 -16.11
C LEU A 213 2.64 -9.88 -15.56
N LEU A 214 1.80 -8.86 -15.45
CA LEU A 214 2.06 -7.65 -14.67
C LEU A 214 1.17 -7.69 -13.44
N HIS A 215 1.77 -7.61 -12.25
CA HIS A 215 1.04 -7.37 -11.00
C HIS A 215 1.42 -6.03 -10.40
N ILE A 216 0.42 -5.31 -9.89
CA ILE A 216 0.61 -4.20 -8.98
C ILE A 216 -0.11 -4.59 -7.69
N ILE A 217 0.64 -4.83 -6.63
CA ILE A 217 0.12 -5.39 -5.38
C ILE A 217 0.29 -4.32 -4.29
N PRO A 218 -0.79 -3.82 -3.69
CA PRO A 218 -0.67 -2.94 -2.53
C PRO A 218 -0.24 -3.75 -1.31
N GLU A 219 0.53 -3.16 -0.42
CA GLU A 219 0.96 -3.82 0.82
C GLU A 219 -0.19 -4.26 1.73
N THR A 220 -1.37 -3.69 1.54
CA THR A 220 -2.59 -3.94 2.31
C THR A 220 -3.40 -5.12 1.78
N PHE A 221 -2.98 -5.78 0.70
CA PHE A 221 -3.80 -6.74 -0.04
C PHE A 221 -4.30 -7.95 0.77
N SER A 222 -3.59 -8.30 1.85
CA SER A 222 -3.93 -9.44 2.71
C SER A 222 -4.85 -9.08 3.89
N ASP A 223 -5.08 -7.78 4.16
CA ASP A 223 -5.98 -7.31 5.21
C ASP A 223 -7.35 -6.89 4.60
N PRO A 224 -8.42 -7.69 4.82
CA PRO A 224 -9.73 -7.41 4.25
C PRO A 224 -10.36 -6.08 4.69
N SER A 225 -9.87 -5.44 5.76
CA SER A 225 -10.36 -4.14 6.21
C SER A 225 -9.99 -2.99 5.25
N TYR A 226 -8.98 -3.19 4.40
CA TYR A 226 -8.63 -2.27 3.32
C TYR A 226 -9.41 -2.54 2.02
N ASN A 227 -10.18 -3.63 1.95
CA ASN A 227 -10.90 -3.98 0.74
C ASN A 227 -11.94 -2.91 0.40
N LYS A 228 -11.94 -2.52 -0.86
CA LYS A 228 -12.88 -1.57 -1.45
C LYS A 228 -13.64 -2.31 -2.54
N ASN A 229 -14.97 -2.22 -2.53
CA ASN A 229 -15.76 -2.82 -3.59
C ASN A 229 -15.57 -2.03 -4.90
N MET A 230 -14.76 -2.57 -5.82
CA MET A 230 -14.35 -1.89 -7.06
C MET A 230 -15.55 -1.62 -7.98
N PHE A 231 -16.51 -2.53 -8.03
CA PHE A 231 -17.73 -2.33 -8.82
C PHE A 231 -18.57 -1.16 -8.28
N VAL A 232 -18.70 -1.02 -6.96
CA VAL A 232 -19.40 0.13 -6.37
C VAL A 232 -18.68 1.44 -6.69
N LEU A 233 -17.33 1.47 -6.60
CA LEU A 233 -16.54 2.66 -6.97
C LEU A 233 -16.73 3.03 -8.44
N TYR A 234 -16.68 2.04 -9.34
CA TYR A 234 -16.95 2.21 -10.76
C TYR A 234 -18.36 2.77 -11.02
N ARG A 235 -19.39 2.19 -10.37
CA ARG A 235 -20.80 2.60 -10.55
C ARG A 235 -21.09 4.01 -10.07
N LYS A 236 -20.31 4.54 -9.12
CA LYS A 236 -20.37 5.94 -8.70
C LYS A 236 -19.85 6.92 -9.78
N LYS A 237 -19.34 6.40 -10.91
CA LYS A 237 -18.82 7.17 -12.07
C LYS A 237 -17.76 8.22 -11.71
N ARG A 238 -16.99 7.94 -10.66
CA ARG A 238 -15.88 8.81 -10.25
C ARG A 238 -14.58 8.49 -10.98
N TYR A 239 -14.42 7.23 -11.39
CA TYR A 239 -13.17 6.73 -11.98
C TYR A 239 -13.48 5.90 -13.23
N ASP A 240 -12.71 6.11 -14.30
CA ASP A 240 -12.75 5.26 -15.49
C ASP A 240 -11.65 4.19 -15.40
N PHE A 241 -11.98 3.06 -14.78
CA PHE A 241 -11.04 1.95 -14.65
C PHE A 241 -10.68 1.29 -15.98
N SER A 242 -11.52 1.41 -17.01
CA SER A 242 -11.21 0.84 -18.33
C SER A 242 -10.02 1.52 -18.98
N TYR A 243 -9.77 2.78 -18.64
CA TYR A 243 -8.64 3.54 -19.13
C TYR A 243 -7.30 2.88 -18.77
N ILE A 244 -7.20 2.26 -17.60
CA ILE A 244 -5.95 1.65 -17.09
C ILE A 244 -5.40 0.62 -18.07
N PHE A 245 -6.23 -0.30 -18.55
CA PHE A 245 -5.80 -1.47 -19.33
C PHE A 245 -5.94 -1.32 -20.84
N ARG A 246 -6.29 -0.13 -21.33
CA ARG A 246 -6.63 0.05 -22.75
C ARG A 246 -5.51 -0.36 -23.72
N ASP A 247 -4.24 -0.31 -23.34
CA ASP A 247 -3.12 -0.76 -24.20
C ASP A 247 -2.89 -2.27 -24.16
N PHE A 248 -3.40 -2.96 -23.14
CA PHE A 248 -3.44 -4.42 -23.09
C PHE A 248 -4.67 -4.97 -23.80
N THR A 249 -5.88 -4.52 -23.40
CA THR A 249 -7.14 -5.12 -23.86
C THR A 249 -7.67 -4.51 -25.15
N TYR A 250 -7.26 -3.29 -25.51
CA TYR A 250 -7.86 -2.51 -26.62
C TYR A 250 -9.39 -2.36 -26.50
N SER A 251 -9.92 -2.42 -25.28
CA SER A 251 -11.36 -2.43 -25.01
C SER A 251 -11.71 -1.62 -23.78
N SER A 252 -12.96 -1.13 -23.74
CA SER A 252 -13.58 -0.54 -22.56
C SER A 252 -14.52 -1.50 -21.82
N ARG A 253 -14.52 -2.79 -22.20
CA ARG A 253 -15.41 -3.81 -21.63
C ARG A 253 -15.00 -4.15 -20.20
N ILE A 254 -15.97 -4.05 -19.30
CA ILE A 254 -15.83 -4.38 -17.88
C ILE A 254 -16.87 -5.42 -17.50
N ASN A 255 -16.41 -6.53 -16.93
CA ASN A 255 -17.25 -7.58 -16.37
C ASN A 255 -17.02 -7.62 -14.85
N PRO A 256 -18.01 -7.28 -14.01
CA PRO A 256 -17.87 -7.45 -12.57
C PRO A 256 -17.83 -8.93 -12.18
N CYS A 257 -17.03 -9.27 -11.18
CA CYS A 257 -16.97 -10.58 -10.56
C CYS A 257 -17.00 -10.46 -9.03
N VAL A 258 -17.04 -11.59 -8.32
CA VAL A 258 -17.05 -11.62 -6.85
C VAL A 258 -15.81 -10.93 -6.27
N ASP A 259 -14.66 -11.14 -6.91
CA ASP A 259 -13.38 -10.64 -6.43
C ASP A 259 -13.07 -9.21 -6.88
N GLY A 260 -13.82 -8.64 -7.83
CA GLY A 260 -13.59 -7.28 -8.32
C GLY A 260 -14.12 -7.02 -9.74
N LEU A 261 -13.27 -6.47 -10.60
CA LEU A 261 -13.58 -6.12 -11.99
C LEU A 261 -12.62 -6.84 -12.94
N ARG A 262 -13.18 -7.52 -13.95
CA ARG A 262 -12.44 -8.15 -15.04
C ARG A 262 -12.56 -7.32 -16.31
N PHE A 263 -11.46 -7.21 -17.05
CA PHE A 263 -11.33 -6.45 -18.29
C PHE A 263 -10.85 -7.40 -19.38
N LEU A 264 -11.56 -7.39 -20.52
CA LEU A 264 -11.34 -8.29 -21.63
C LEU A 264 -11.27 -7.51 -22.93
N PRO A 265 -10.57 -8.01 -23.95
CA PRO A 265 -10.59 -7.44 -25.28
C PRO A 265 -11.99 -7.49 -25.89
N ASP A 266 -12.21 -6.59 -26.86
CA ASP A 266 -13.44 -6.62 -27.68
C ASP A 266 -13.45 -7.83 -28.62
N ASN A 267 -12.26 -8.28 -29.02
CA ASN A 267 -12.03 -9.40 -29.91
C ASN A 267 -10.67 -10.05 -29.63
N ASP A 268 -10.66 -11.36 -29.46
CA ASP A 268 -9.45 -12.17 -29.22
C ASP A 268 -8.43 -12.07 -30.39
N ASN A 269 -8.88 -11.70 -31.60
CA ASN A 269 -7.99 -11.43 -32.73
C ASN A 269 -7.18 -10.14 -32.58
N VAL A 270 -7.58 -9.22 -31.68
CA VAL A 270 -6.89 -7.93 -31.46
C VAL A 270 -5.92 -8.04 -30.29
N SER A 271 -6.34 -8.70 -29.22
CA SER A 271 -5.54 -8.95 -28.04
C SER A 271 -6.06 -10.19 -27.35
N ASN A 272 -5.17 -10.91 -26.67
CA ASN A 272 -5.51 -12.05 -25.82
C ASN A 272 -5.31 -11.71 -24.34
N ALA A 273 -5.30 -10.41 -23.99
CA ALA A 273 -5.11 -9.92 -22.65
C ALA A 273 -6.29 -10.25 -21.73
N GLU A 274 -6.01 -10.52 -20.47
CA GLU A 274 -7.01 -10.60 -19.42
C GLU A 274 -6.53 -9.78 -18.23
N CYS A 275 -7.24 -8.71 -17.88
CA CYS A 275 -6.84 -7.84 -16.79
C CYS A 275 -7.88 -7.82 -15.67
N TYR A 276 -7.42 -7.59 -14.44
CA TYR A 276 -8.24 -7.60 -13.24
C TYR A 276 -7.90 -6.41 -12.35
N ILE A 277 -8.91 -5.86 -11.70
CA ILE A 277 -8.78 -5.02 -10.50
C ILE A 277 -9.56 -5.71 -9.39
N ASN A 278 -8.85 -6.24 -8.41
CA ASN A 278 -9.44 -6.95 -7.29
C ASN A 278 -9.90 -5.97 -6.20
N ASN A 279 -10.85 -6.41 -5.37
CA ASN A 279 -11.39 -5.64 -4.26
C ASN A 279 -10.35 -5.35 -3.18
N ASN A 280 -9.29 -6.16 -3.09
CA ASN A 280 -8.13 -5.92 -2.24
C ASN A 280 -7.06 -5.00 -2.88
N GLY A 281 -7.37 -4.40 -4.02
CA GLY A 281 -6.52 -3.43 -4.72
C GLY A 281 -5.46 -4.04 -5.62
N ILE A 282 -5.30 -5.38 -5.67
CA ILE A 282 -4.39 -6.01 -6.62
C ILE A 282 -4.86 -5.74 -8.05
N ILE A 283 -3.92 -5.32 -8.89
CA ILE A 283 -4.06 -5.34 -10.33
C ILE A 283 -3.26 -6.50 -10.91
N GLU A 284 -3.87 -7.19 -11.87
CA GLU A 284 -3.23 -8.24 -12.66
C GLU A 284 -3.49 -7.97 -14.15
N CYS A 285 -2.46 -8.03 -14.98
CA CYS A 285 -2.61 -8.08 -16.43
C CYS A 285 -1.91 -9.34 -16.95
N PHE A 286 -2.71 -10.28 -17.44
CA PHE A 286 -2.23 -11.38 -18.26
C PHE A 286 -2.21 -10.94 -19.72
N GLU A 287 -1.13 -11.24 -20.42
CA GLU A 287 -1.02 -11.09 -21.87
C GLU A 287 -0.46 -12.37 -22.48
N SER A 288 -1.20 -12.98 -23.42
CA SER A 288 -0.70 -14.13 -24.16
C SER A 288 0.39 -13.69 -25.13
N LEU A 289 1.49 -14.43 -25.14
CA LEU A 289 2.64 -14.17 -26.01
C LEU A 289 2.69 -15.16 -27.18
N SER A 290 1.92 -16.24 -27.15
CA SER A 290 2.09 -17.41 -28.03
C SER A 290 1.98 -17.08 -29.52
N GLU A 291 1.03 -16.23 -29.90
CA GLU A 291 0.93 -15.74 -31.29
C GLU A 291 1.82 -14.51 -31.53
N ARG A 292 1.91 -13.61 -30.54
CA ARG A 292 2.62 -12.33 -30.69
C ARG A 292 4.11 -12.50 -30.96
N VAL A 293 4.74 -13.48 -30.33
CA VAL A 293 6.16 -13.76 -30.55
C VAL A 293 6.43 -14.37 -31.93
N LEU A 294 5.41 -14.86 -32.63
CA LEU A 294 5.53 -15.47 -33.94
C LEU A 294 5.27 -14.51 -35.10
N PHE A 295 4.91 -13.23 -34.88
CA PHE A 295 4.57 -12.29 -35.97
C PHE A 295 5.69 -12.08 -37.00
N SER A 296 6.94 -12.35 -36.64
CA SER A 296 8.11 -12.19 -37.53
C SER A 296 8.69 -13.52 -38.03
N LYS A 297 7.86 -14.56 -38.31
CA LYS A 297 8.35 -15.89 -38.73
C LYS A 297 9.36 -15.88 -39.88
N ASN A 298 9.22 -14.94 -40.82
CA ASN A 298 10.12 -14.82 -41.97
C ASN A 298 11.56 -14.46 -41.57
N GLN A 299 11.73 -13.70 -40.49
CA GLN A 299 13.03 -13.28 -39.97
C GLN A 299 13.47 -14.14 -38.77
N PHE A 300 12.51 -14.61 -37.98
CA PHE A 300 12.74 -15.43 -36.79
C PHE A 300 11.82 -16.65 -36.83
N PRO A 301 12.26 -17.75 -37.45
CA PRO A 301 11.44 -18.96 -37.61
C PRO A 301 10.92 -19.54 -36.29
N ASN A 302 11.66 -19.29 -35.20
CA ASN A 302 11.32 -19.72 -33.84
C ASN A 302 10.68 -18.61 -32.98
N GLY A 303 10.36 -17.46 -33.58
CA GLY A 303 9.79 -16.30 -32.92
C GLY A 303 10.80 -15.28 -32.39
N PHE A 304 10.30 -14.11 -31.97
CA PHE A 304 11.04 -12.96 -31.45
C PHE A 304 10.26 -12.28 -30.32
N PHE A 305 10.94 -11.86 -29.27
CA PHE A 305 10.32 -11.15 -28.16
C PHE A 305 10.41 -9.63 -28.37
N ALA A 306 9.29 -9.02 -28.75
CA ALA A 306 9.17 -7.58 -29.03
C ALA A 306 9.21 -6.70 -27.76
N ASN A 307 10.36 -6.68 -27.08
CA ASN A 307 10.52 -6.09 -25.74
C ASN A 307 10.02 -4.65 -25.62
N ARG A 308 10.27 -3.80 -26.64
CA ARG A 308 9.89 -2.38 -26.66
C ARG A 308 8.37 -2.19 -26.68
N SER A 309 7.64 -3.05 -27.40
CA SER A 309 6.18 -2.99 -27.49
C SER A 309 5.53 -3.35 -26.16
N TYR A 310 5.97 -4.45 -25.54
CA TYR A 310 5.45 -4.86 -24.22
C TYR A 310 5.82 -3.86 -23.12
N TRP A 311 7.03 -3.28 -23.18
CA TRP A 311 7.41 -2.23 -22.23
C TRP A 311 6.49 -1.01 -22.33
N ARG A 312 6.16 -0.58 -23.55
CA ARG A 312 5.23 0.55 -23.76
C ARG A 312 3.85 0.26 -23.16
N GLU A 313 3.33 -0.95 -23.32
CA GLU A 313 2.05 -1.38 -22.74
C GLU A 313 2.11 -1.35 -21.20
N ILE A 314 3.19 -1.86 -20.60
CA ILE A 314 3.44 -1.82 -19.16
C ILE A 314 3.53 -0.38 -18.65
N SER A 315 4.38 0.45 -19.25
CA SER A 315 4.65 1.81 -18.76
C SER A 315 3.39 2.68 -18.79
N ILE A 316 2.62 2.61 -19.87
CA ILE A 316 1.35 3.36 -19.96
C ILE A 316 0.34 2.85 -18.93
N THR A 317 0.26 1.54 -18.72
CA THR A 317 -0.62 0.96 -17.70
C THR A 317 -0.26 1.45 -16.30
N LEU A 318 1.04 1.51 -15.96
CA LEU A 318 1.51 2.06 -14.68
C LEU A 318 1.12 3.53 -14.50
N ASP A 319 1.31 4.36 -15.53
CA ASP A 319 0.97 5.79 -15.47
C ASP A 319 -0.53 5.99 -15.26
N ARG A 320 -1.35 5.26 -16.01
CA ARG A 320 -2.81 5.36 -15.90
C ARG A 320 -3.32 4.81 -14.59
N TYR A 321 -2.75 3.69 -14.12
CA TYR A 321 -3.02 3.16 -12.79
C TYR A 321 -2.74 4.23 -11.73
N ARG A 322 -1.53 4.80 -11.72
CA ARG A 322 -1.13 5.81 -10.75
C ARG A 322 -2.06 7.01 -10.75
N ASN A 323 -2.41 7.52 -11.93
CA ASN A 323 -3.30 8.66 -12.06
C ASN A 323 -4.69 8.42 -11.45
N ILE A 324 -5.22 7.21 -11.51
CA ILE A 324 -6.53 6.87 -10.94
C ILE A 324 -6.41 6.47 -9.46
N PHE A 325 -5.41 5.68 -9.12
CA PHE A 325 -5.29 5.07 -7.79
C PHE A 325 -4.72 6.01 -6.73
N LYS A 326 -4.01 7.09 -7.11
CA LYS A 326 -3.64 8.17 -6.18
C LYS A 326 -4.85 8.66 -5.34
N ASP A 327 -6.04 8.72 -5.92
CA ASP A 327 -7.23 9.19 -5.18
C ASP A 327 -7.93 8.09 -4.37
N ILE A 328 -7.59 6.82 -4.63
CA ILE A 328 -8.28 5.65 -4.09
C ILE A 328 -7.50 5.07 -2.92
N ILE A 329 -6.19 4.95 -3.04
CA ILE A 329 -5.29 4.38 -2.02
C ILE A 329 -4.54 5.50 -1.30
N LYS A 330 -4.34 5.37 0.01
CA LYS A 330 -3.69 6.40 0.85
C LYS A 330 -2.44 5.85 1.49
N ASP A 331 -1.28 6.40 1.14
CA ASP A 331 0.02 6.08 1.77
C ASP A 331 0.34 4.56 1.78
N GLU A 332 -0.16 3.84 0.78
CA GLU A 332 0.03 2.40 0.57
C GLU A 332 1.29 2.18 -0.28
N ARG A 333 2.23 1.38 0.23
CA ARG A 333 3.35 0.90 -0.58
C ARG A 333 2.84 -0.06 -1.66
N LEU A 334 3.41 0.04 -2.85
CA LEU A 334 3.04 -0.78 -3.99
C LEU A 334 4.21 -1.62 -4.45
N PHE A 335 3.92 -2.87 -4.76
CA PHE A 335 4.86 -3.84 -5.30
C PHE A 335 4.53 -4.07 -6.76
N ILE A 336 5.41 -3.61 -7.65
CA ILE A 336 5.26 -3.78 -9.09
C ILE A 336 6.07 -4.99 -9.51
N CYS A 337 5.40 -5.97 -10.10
CA CYS A 337 5.98 -7.27 -10.40
C CYS A 337 5.75 -7.63 -11.86
N ILE A 338 6.81 -8.07 -12.55
CA ILE A 338 6.72 -8.61 -13.91
C ILE A 338 7.11 -10.08 -13.90
N SER A 339 6.40 -10.90 -14.67
CA SER A 339 6.75 -12.31 -14.89
C SER A 339 6.53 -12.70 -16.35
N ILE A 340 7.49 -13.45 -16.90
CA ILE A 340 7.48 -13.88 -18.31
C ILE A 340 7.72 -15.38 -18.33
N ILE A 341 6.77 -16.11 -18.92
CA ILE A 341 6.71 -17.57 -18.87
C ILE A 341 6.77 -18.15 -20.29
N GLY A 342 7.52 -19.25 -20.46
CA GLY A 342 7.55 -20.06 -21.69
C GLY A 342 8.40 -19.49 -22.84
N CYS A 343 9.15 -18.42 -22.60
CA CYS A 343 9.87 -17.68 -23.64
C CYS A 343 11.38 -18.04 -23.78
N LYS A 344 11.86 -19.13 -23.16
CA LYS A 344 13.28 -19.51 -23.23
C LYS A 344 13.76 -19.64 -24.68
N GLY A 345 14.93 -19.07 -24.97
CA GLY A 345 15.59 -19.13 -26.26
C GLY A 345 15.05 -18.14 -27.29
N LEU A 346 14.02 -17.36 -26.96
CA LEU A 346 13.56 -16.30 -27.86
C LEU A 346 14.60 -15.17 -27.90
N PRO A 347 14.99 -14.71 -29.11
CA PRO A 347 15.79 -13.51 -29.28
C PRO A 347 15.03 -12.27 -28.81
N THR A 348 15.74 -11.35 -28.16
CA THR A 348 15.20 -10.11 -27.58
C THR A 348 15.81 -8.85 -28.19
N GLN A 349 16.88 -9.00 -28.98
CA GLN A 349 17.55 -7.91 -29.70
C GLN A 349 17.50 -8.13 -31.21
N ALA A 350 17.27 -7.04 -31.95
CA ALA A 350 17.39 -6.96 -33.40
C ALA A 350 18.21 -5.70 -33.72
N SER A 351 18.98 -5.68 -34.81
CA SER A 351 19.72 -4.46 -35.17
C SER A 351 18.77 -3.33 -35.55
N GLU A 352 19.19 -2.08 -35.36
CA GLU A 352 18.41 -0.88 -35.72
C GLU A 352 17.98 -0.85 -37.20
N ASN A 353 18.73 -1.55 -38.07
CA ASN A 353 18.48 -1.63 -39.51
C ASN A 353 17.72 -2.90 -39.92
N GLY A 354 17.24 -3.71 -38.98
CA GLY A 354 16.49 -4.94 -39.27
C GLY A 354 17.35 -6.11 -39.78
N PHE A 355 18.68 -6.01 -39.74
CA PHE A 355 19.61 -7.12 -40.02
C PHE A 355 19.95 -7.91 -38.74
N TYR A 356 20.47 -9.12 -38.88
CA TYR A 356 20.90 -9.94 -37.73
C TYR A 356 22.07 -9.27 -37.00
N ILE A 357 21.99 -9.24 -35.67
CA ILE A 357 23.17 -9.09 -34.82
C ILE A 357 23.83 -10.48 -34.78
N ASP A 358 25.16 -10.56 -34.88
CA ASP A 358 25.87 -11.85 -34.87
C ASP A 358 25.68 -12.63 -33.55
N SER A 359 25.24 -11.96 -32.48
CA SER A 359 24.86 -12.53 -31.18
C SER A 359 23.70 -11.74 -30.56
N PRO A 360 22.42 -12.00 -30.93
CA PRO A 360 21.31 -11.33 -30.27
C PRO A 360 21.18 -11.85 -28.83
N GLY A 361 20.89 -10.97 -27.87
CA GLY A 361 20.43 -11.36 -26.55
C GLY A 361 19.27 -12.36 -26.65
N THR A 362 19.26 -13.37 -25.76
CA THR A 362 18.21 -14.39 -25.71
C THR A 362 17.75 -14.62 -24.28
N ILE A 363 16.48 -15.01 -24.12
CA ILE A 363 15.92 -15.35 -22.81
C ILE A 363 16.49 -16.68 -22.33
N ASP A 364 17.09 -16.70 -21.14
CA ASP A 364 17.88 -17.85 -20.67
C ASP A 364 17.06 -18.97 -20.00
N ARG A 365 15.85 -18.68 -19.51
CA ARG A 365 14.99 -19.61 -18.75
C ARG A 365 13.50 -19.44 -19.05
N ASN A 366 12.73 -20.48 -18.75
CA ASN A 366 11.28 -20.50 -19.00
C ASN A 366 10.44 -19.75 -17.97
N LYS A 367 11.00 -19.44 -16.80
CA LYS A 367 10.31 -18.71 -15.74
C LYS A 367 11.15 -17.53 -15.33
N LEU A 368 10.90 -16.37 -15.94
CA LEU A 368 11.44 -15.10 -15.49
C LEU A 368 10.46 -14.51 -14.49
N ILE A 369 10.84 -14.47 -13.22
CA ILE A 369 10.04 -13.88 -12.14
C ILE A 369 10.89 -12.73 -11.60
N CYS A 370 10.68 -11.52 -12.11
CA CYS A 370 11.46 -10.36 -11.68
C CYS A 370 11.18 -10.07 -10.20
N ASN A 371 12.18 -9.54 -9.50
CA ASN A 371 12.00 -9.10 -8.12
C ASN A 371 10.94 -7.99 -8.07
N PRO A 372 10.06 -7.96 -7.05
CA PRO A 372 9.15 -6.84 -6.87
C PRO A 372 9.94 -5.54 -6.68
N LEU A 373 9.59 -4.49 -7.44
CA LEU A 373 10.04 -3.15 -7.13
C LEU A 373 9.00 -2.45 -6.26
N VAL A 374 9.50 -1.77 -5.22
CA VAL A 374 8.69 -1.17 -4.17
C VAL A 374 8.61 0.33 -4.39
N LEU A 375 7.41 0.83 -4.65
CA LEU A 375 7.08 2.24 -4.60
C LEU A 375 6.52 2.55 -3.21
N ASN A 376 7.24 3.30 -2.38
CA ASN A 376 6.84 3.53 -1.01
C ASN A 376 5.69 4.54 -0.91
N ASN A 377 5.66 5.53 -1.80
CA ASN A 377 4.61 6.52 -1.85
C ASN A 377 4.11 6.76 -3.27
N ILE A 378 2.87 6.32 -3.57
CA ILE A 378 2.26 6.57 -4.87
C ILE A 378 2.11 8.06 -5.21
N HIS A 379 2.09 8.94 -4.20
CA HIS A 379 1.97 10.38 -4.40
C HIS A 379 3.29 11.08 -4.71
N ASP A 380 4.43 10.43 -4.46
CA ASP A 380 5.75 11.00 -4.76
C ASP A 380 6.05 10.81 -6.27
N ASP A 381 6.10 11.93 -7.00
CA ASP A 381 6.37 11.93 -8.45
C ASP A 381 7.83 11.58 -8.77
N ASN A 382 8.77 11.93 -7.89
CA ASN A 382 10.20 11.66 -8.10
C ASN A 382 10.48 10.18 -7.83
N GLU A 383 9.99 9.65 -6.71
CA GLU A 383 10.12 8.23 -6.38
C GLU A 383 9.49 7.36 -7.47
N TYR A 384 8.29 7.73 -7.95
CA TYR A 384 7.63 7.02 -9.04
C TYR A 384 8.48 7.01 -10.32
N ALA A 385 9.03 8.15 -10.73
CA ALA A 385 9.86 8.24 -11.93
C ALA A 385 11.13 7.38 -11.81
N GLU A 386 11.76 7.34 -10.63
CA GLU A 386 12.92 6.51 -10.35
C GLU A 386 12.57 5.01 -10.41
N ILE A 387 11.48 4.60 -9.76
CA ILE A 387 11.01 3.21 -9.74
C ILE A 387 10.65 2.71 -11.15
N VAL A 388 10.04 3.54 -11.99
CA VAL A 388 9.75 3.15 -13.39
C VAL A 388 11.03 2.90 -14.18
N LYS A 389 12.08 3.72 -13.98
CA LYS A 389 13.39 3.50 -14.62
C LYS A 389 14.05 2.21 -14.12
N LEU A 390 14.05 1.97 -12.81
CA LEU A 390 14.56 0.72 -12.21
C LEU A 390 13.81 -0.50 -12.75
N LEU A 391 12.48 -0.41 -12.89
CA LEU A 391 11.65 -1.49 -13.43
C LEU A 391 12.01 -1.79 -14.88
N GLN A 392 12.29 -0.75 -15.67
CA GLN A 392 12.74 -0.92 -17.05
C GLN A 392 14.09 -1.63 -17.12
N ILE A 393 15.04 -1.25 -16.25
CA ILE A 393 16.37 -1.87 -16.20
C ILE A 393 16.24 -3.35 -15.87
N GLU A 394 15.53 -3.70 -14.78
CA GLU A 394 15.29 -5.08 -14.35
C GLU A 394 14.58 -5.91 -15.45
N TYR A 395 13.57 -5.31 -16.09
CA TYR A 395 12.87 -5.93 -17.22
C TYR A 395 13.82 -6.24 -18.38
N LEU A 396 14.61 -5.26 -18.85
CA LEU A 396 15.54 -5.44 -19.97
C LEU A 396 16.65 -6.46 -19.63
N GLN A 397 17.18 -6.41 -18.40
CA GLN A 397 18.18 -7.37 -17.92
C GLN A 397 17.62 -8.80 -17.85
N SER A 398 16.37 -8.97 -17.38
CA SER A 398 15.70 -10.28 -17.34
C SER A 398 15.56 -10.92 -18.72
N LEU A 399 15.52 -10.09 -19.77
CA LEU A 399 15.44 -10.49 -21.17
C LEU A 399 16.80 -10.76 -21.83
N GLY A 400 17.90 -10.63 -21.07
CA GLY A 400 19.25 -10.83 -21.60
C GLY A 400 19.68 -9.77 -22.61
N ILE A 401 19.13 -8.55 -22.54
CA ILE A 401 19.52 -7.43 -23.39
C ILE A 401 20.87 -6.89 -22.91
N GLN A 402 21.85 -6.84 -23.82
CA GLN A 402 23.24 -6.44 -23.52
C GLN A 402 23.55 -5.10 -24.17
N ASP A 403 23.52 -5.04 -25.50
CA ASP A 403 23.78 -3.81 -26.27
C ASP A 403 22.48 -3.05 -26.62
N ASP A 404 22.03 -2.15 -25.74
CA ASP A 404 20.91 -1.25 -26.03
C ASP A 404 21.20 0.18 -25.51
N ALA A 405 21.07 1.18 -26.39
CA ALA A 405 21.38 2.57 -26.08
C ALA A 405 20.47 3.14 -24.98
N ASN A 406 19.20 2.72 -24.95
CA ASN A 406 18.25 3.14 -23.93
C ASN A 406 18.58 2.50 -22.57
N LEU A 407 18.96 1.21 -22.53
CA LEU A 407 19.47 0.57 -21.31
C LEU A 407 20.69 1.31 -20.75
N ASN A 408 21.66 1.65 -21.60
CA ASN A 408 22.86 2.39 -21.18
C ASN A 408 22.52 3.78 -20.61
N HIS A 409 21.56 4.48 -21.22
CA HIS A 409 21.06 5.75 -20.70
C HIS A 409 20.39 5.59 -19.33
N LEU A 410 19.51 4.60 -19.17
CA LEU A 410 18.82 4.34 -17.92
C LEU A 410 19.80 3.99 -16.79
N ILE A 411 20.79 3.14 -17.05
CA ILE A 411 21.82 2.77 -16.06
C ILE A 411 22.58 4.02 -15.61
N LYS A 412 22.98 4.90 -16.54
CA LYS A 412 23.67 6.14 -16.20
C LYS A 412 22.79 7.10 -15.40
N ASP A 413 21.51 7.21 -15.75
CA ASP A 413 20.56 8.07 -15.05
C ASP A 413 20.32 7.64 -13.60
N VAL A 414 20.33 6.34 -13.32
CA VAL A 414 19.97 5.75 -12.02
C VAL A 414 21.19 5.51 -11.13
N TYR A 415 22.32 5.08 -11.71
CA TYR A 415 23.51 4.66 -10.97
C TYR A 415 24.76 5.54 -11.21
N GLY A 416 24.67 6.53 -12.10
CA GLY A 416 25.81 7.31 -12.59
C GLY A 416 26.04 8.68 -11.96
#